data_AF-S7WYI6-F1
#
_entry.id   AF-S7WYI6-F1
#
_cell.length_a   1.000
_cell.length_b   1.000
_cell.length_c   1.000
_cell.angle_alpha   90.00
_cell.angle_beta   90.00
_cell.angle_gamma   90.00
#
_symmetry.space_group_name_H-M   'P 1'
#
loop_
_entity.id
_entity.type
_entity.pdbx_description
1 polymer ?
#
loop_
_entity_poly.entity_id
_entity_poly.type
_entity_poly.pdbx_seq_one_letter_code
_entity_poly.pdbx_strand_id
1 'polypeptide(L)'
;MSNYFSQQVTAFHGKPTPEPGLLAGYALLATIIEENGVNVPLPDRLAIVTEKHQRYNTEQWQVFTIRHKPDNDLTSHLAFAIKYEGIDLYILKKVF
;
A
#
# COMPACT_ATOMS: atom_id res chain seq x y z
N MET A 1 15.57 -3.53 10.51
CA MET A 1 14.19 -4.00 10.68
C MET A 1 13.28 -2.85 10.29
N SER A 2 12.68 -2.94 9.12
CA SER A 2 11.93 -1.85 8.49
C SER A 2 10.56 -1.73 9.16
N ASN A 3 10.30 -0.64 9.89
CA ASN A 3 9.07 -0.44 10.70
C ASN A 3 7.80 -0.21 9.87
N TYR A 4 7.89 -0.22 8.53
CA TYR A 4 6.83 0.17 7.60
C TYR A 4 5.66 -0.81 7.51
N PHE A 5 5.89 -2.11 7.72
CA PHE A 5 4.87 -3.17 7.54
C PHE A 5 3.79 -3.20 8.64
N SER A 6 4.06 -2.57 9.78
CA SER A 6 3.18 -2.58 10.96
C SER A 6 2.75 -1.18 11.39
N GLN A 7 3.17 -0.14 10.67
CA GLN A 7 2.82 1.23 11.02
C GLN A 7 1.41 1.56 10.52
N GLN A 8 0.53 1.93 11.45
CA GLN A 8 -0.75 2.53 11.11
C GLN A 8 -0.54 3.98 10.69
N VAL A 9 -1.18 4.37 9.59
CA VAL A 9 -1.13 5.72 9.04
C VAL A 9 -2.54 6.30 8.99
N THR A 10 -2.61 7.63 9.10
CA THR A 10 -3.86 8.41 8.94
C THR A 10 -3.87 9.25 7.67
N ALA A 11 -2.73 9.31 6.97
CA ALA A 11 -2.57 9.95 5.68
C ALA A 11 -1.33 9.38 4.97
N PHE A 12 -1.32 9.46 3.64
CA PHE A 12 -0.19 9.07 2.80
C PHE A 12 -0.13 10.00 1.59
N HIS A 13 1.03 10.63 1.34
CA HIS A 13 1.22 11.58 0.22
C HIS A 13 0.10 12.61 0.07
N GLY A 14 -0.33 13.20 1.19
CA GLY A 14 -1.41 14.20 1.21
C GLY A 14 -2.83 13.64 0.99
N LYS A 15 -2.98 12.33 0.77
CA LYS A 15 -4.28 11.65 0.75
C LYS A 15 -4.64 11.21 2.18
N PRO A 16 -5.67 11.78 2.83
CA PRO A 16 -6.11 11.31 4.14
C PRO A 16 -6.72 9.91 4.00
N THR A 17 -6.36 8.99 4.89
CA THR A 17 -6.98 7.66 4.89
C THR A 17 -8.40 7.76 5.47
N PRO A 18 -9.35 6.93 5.00
CA PRO A 18 -10.71 6.90 5.55
C PRO A 18 -10.73 6.54 7.05
N GLU A 19 -9.74 5.77 7.50
CA GLU A 19 -9.53 5.38 8.89
C GLU A 19 -8.07 4.95 9.12
N PRO A 20 -7.58 4.91 10.37
CA PRO A 20 -6.25 4.40 10.68
C PRO A 20 -6.07 2.99 10.13
N GLY A 21 -5.03 2.78 9.33
CA GLY A 21 -4.79 1.52 8.65
C GLY A 21 -3.33 1.31 8.29
N LEU A 22 -3.00 0.05 7.98
CA LEU A 22 -1.70 -0.34 7.48
C LEU A 22 -1.64 -0.13 5.96
N LEU A 23 -0.55 0.43 5.46
CA LEU A 23 -0.32 0.49 4.02
C LEU A 23 -0.16 -0.93 3.46
N ALA A 24 -0.83 -1.20 2.34
CA ALA A 24 -0.75 -2.48 1.65
C ALA A 24 -0.46 -2.26 0.17
N GLY A 25 0.02 -3.32 -0.48
CA GLY A 25 0.28 -3.32 -1.91
C GLY A 25 1.16 -2.15 -2.36
N TYR A 26 0.67 -1.40 -3.34
CA TYR A 26 1.42 -0.35 -4.03
C TYR A 26 1.95 0.72 -3.06
N ALA A 27 1.13 1.17 -2.11
CA ALA A 27 1.51 2.24 -1.18
C ALA A 27 2.76 1.87 -0.35
N LEU A 28 2.86 0.60 0.06
CA LEU A 28 4.02 0.12 0.80
C LEU A 28 5.25 -0.04 -0.11
N LEU A 29 5.07 -0.57 -1.33
CA LEU A 29 6.15 -0.64 -2.32
C LEU A 29 6.73 0.75 -2.62
N ALA A 30 5.85 1.74 -2.76
CA ALA A 30 6.23 3.13 -2.97
C ALA A 30 7.08 3.67 -1.83
N THR A 31 6.66 3.44 -0.58
CA THR A 31 7.40 3.88 0.61
C THR A 31 8.82 3.32 0.63
N ILE A 32 8.97 2.01 0.36
CA ILE A 32 10.27 1.34 0.33
C ILE A 32 11.18 1.90 -0.77
N ILE A 33 10.63 2.20 -1.95
CA ILE A 33 11.41 2.76 -3.06
C ILE A 33 11.81 4.22 -2.77
N GLU A 34 10.91 4.99 -2.17
CA GLU A 34 11.12 6.40 -1.82
C GLU A 34 12.19 6.58 -0.74
N GLU A 35 12.32 5.63 0.20
CA GLU A 35 13.44 5.60 1.16
C GLU A 35 14.81 5.55 0.49
N ASN A 36 14.88 4.99 -0.71
CA ASN A 36 16.10 4.96 -1.51
C ASN A 36 16.29 6.23 -2.37
N GLY A 37 15.51 7.28 -2.11
CA GLY A 37 15.59 8.58 -2.79
C GLY A 37 14.96 8.61 -4.19
N VAL A 38 14.14 7.60 -4.52
CA VAL A 38 13.49 7.50 -5.83
C VAL A 38 12.02 7.85 -5.71
N ASN A 39 11.59 8.91 -6.40
CA ASN A 39 10.17 9.25 -6.50
C ASN A 39 9.45 8.24 -7.41
N VAL A 40 8.25 7.84 -7.03
CA VAL A 40 7.42 6.90 -7.77
C VAL A 40 6.05 7.50 -8.10
N PRO A 41 5.47 7.16 -9.27
CA PRO A 41 4.11 7.55 -9.57
C PRO A 41 3.16 6.90 -8.56
N LEU A 42 2.12 7.60 -8.13
CA LEU A 42 1.09 7.04 -7.26
C LEU A 42 -0.18 6.76 -8.09
N PRO A 43 -0.81 5.59 -7.92
CA PRO A 43 -2.10 5.33 -8.55
C PRO A 43 -3.18 6.25 -7.98
N ASP A 44 -4.26 6.42 -8.75
CA ASP A 44 -5.42 7.22 -8.34
C ASP A 44 -5.99 6.70 -7.02
N ARG A 45 -6.10 5.37 -6.92
CA ARG A 45 -6.60 4.64 -5.76
C ARG A 45 -5.54 3.73 -5.17
N LEU A 46 -5.29 3.86 -3.87
CA LEU A 46 -4.32 3.07 -3.10
C LEU A 46 -5.04 2.10 -2.15
N ALA A 47 -4.36 1.07 -1.68
CA ALA A 47 -4.90 0.13 -0.70
C ALA A 47 -4.42 0.38 0.74
N ILE A 48 -5.36 0.26 1.68
CA ILE A 48 -5.06 0.12 3.11
C ILE A 48 -5.72 -1.12 3.68
N VAL A 49 -5.10 -1.69 4.70
CA VAL A 49 -5.66 -2.78 5.49
C VAL A 49 -5.98 -2.25 6.89
N THR A 50 -7.21 -2.45 7.32
CA THR A 50 -7.69 -1.95 8.61
C THR A 50 -8.06 -3.12 9.52
N GLU A 51 -7.99 -2.89 10.83
CA GLU A 51 -8.38 -3.88 11.83
C GLU A 51 -9.89 -4.09 11.86
N LYS A 52 -10.66 -3.15 11.31
CA LYS A 52 -12.10 -3.29 11.17
C LYS A 52 -12.44 -4.34 10.12
N HIS A 53 -13.45 -5.13 10.39
CA HIS A 53 -13.92 -6.18 9.49
C HIS A 53 -14.83 -5.64 8.36
N GLN A 54 -14.47 -4.52 7.76
CA GLN A 54 -15.18 -3.88 6.65
C GLN A 54 -14.31 -3.79 5.39
N ARG A 55 -14.95 -4.02 4.23
CA ARG A 55 -14.31 -3.84 2.93
C ARG A 55 -15.14 -2.86 2.10
N TYR A 56 -14.54 -1.77 1.68
CA TYR A 56 -15.20 -0.74 0.89
C TYR A 56 -14.16 0.06 0.11
N ASN A 57 -14.62 0.82 -0.87
CA ASN A 57 -13.77 1.72 -1.64
C ASN A 57 -14.26 3.15 -1.45
N THR A 58 -13.32 4.08 -1.41
CA THR A 58 -13.55 5.52 -1.59
C THR A 58 -12.98 5.94 -2.94
N GLU A 59 -13.00 7.24 -3.22
CA GLU A 59 -12.36 7.77 -4.43
C GLU A 59 -10.87 7.41 -4.48
N GLN A 60 -10.16 7.64 -3.36
CA GLN A 60 -8.70 7.53 -3.26
C GLN A 60 -8.20 6.24 -2.60
N TRP A 61 -9.09 5.46 -1.98
CA TRP A 61 -8.69 4.28 -1.20
C TRP A 61 -9.52 3.03 -1.47
N GLN A 62 -8.87 1.87 -1.49
CA GLN A 62 -9.48 0.56 -1.30
C GLN A 62 -9.19 0.12 0.14
N VAL A 63 -10.23 -0.08 0.93
CA VAL A 63 -10.12 -0.50 2.32
C VAL A 63 -10.36 -2.00 2.41
N PHE A 64 -9.36 -2.71 2.91
CA PHE A 64 -9.39 -4.16 3.10
C PHE A 64 -9.41 -4.52 4.57
N THR A 65 -10.03 -5.66 4.87
CA THR A 65 -9.98 -6.23 6.22
C THR A 65 -8.63 -6.89 6.49
N ILE A 66 -8.28 -7.01 7.78
CA ILE A 66 -7.06 -7.66 8.28
C ILE A 66 -6.74 -9.04 7.64
N ARG A 67 -7.76 -9.80 7.21
CA ARG A 67 -7.57 -11.11 6.55
C ARG A 67 -6.89 -11.03 5.18
N HIS A 68 -6.86 -9.85 4.56
CA HIS A 68 -6.16 -9.62 3.29
C HIS A 68 -4.81 -8.94 3.50
N LYS A 69 -4.36 -8.78 4.76
CA LYS A 69 -3.05 -8.24 5.06
C LYS A 69 -1.99 -9.10 4.34
N PRO A 70 -1.16 -8.51 3.47
CA PRO A 70 -0.01 -9.22 2.94
C PRO A 70 0.99 -9.54 4.04
N ASP A 71 1.81 -10.57 3.85
CA ASP A 71 2.93 -10.84 4.74
C ASP A 71 3.92 -9.67 4.72
N ASN A 72 4.76 -9.57 5.77
CA ASN A 72 5.70 -8.47 5.96
C ASN A 72 6.94 -8.59 5.03
N ASP A 73 6.71 -8.75 3.74
CA ASP A 73 7.72 -8.89 2.70
C ASP A 73 7.28 -8.22 1.38
N LEU A 74 8.28 -7.90 0.55
CA LEU A 74 8.07 -7.17 -0.70
C LEU A 74 7.23 -7.97 -1.72
N THR A 75 7.43 -9.29 -1.78
CA THR A 75 6.79 -10.17 -2.75
C THR A 75 5.30 -10.31 -2.49
N SER A 76 4.90 -10.43 -1.22
CA SER A 76 3.51 -10.49 -0.79
C SER A 76 2.77 -9.19 -1.09
N HIS A 77 3.40 -8.04 -0.84
CA HIS A 77 2.85 -6.75 -1.22
C HIS A 77 2.78 -6.57 -2.75
N LEU A 78 3.78 -7.05 -3.50
CA LEU A 78 3.76 -7.04 -4.96
C LEU A 78 2.60 -7.88 -5.51
N ALA A 79 2.45 -9.11 -5.03
CA ALA A 79 1.35 -9.99 -5.41
C ALA A 79 -0.02 -9.37 -5.10
N PHE A 80 -0.14 -8.70 -3.95
CA PHE A 80 -1.34 -7.97 -3.57
C PHE A 80 -1.66 -6.83 -4.55
N ALA A 81 -0.67 -5.99 -4.87
CA ALA A 81 -0.85 -4.84 -5.77
C ALA A 81 -1.30 -5.29 -7.17
N ILE A 82 -0.66 -6.33 -7.72
CA ILE A 82 -1.05 -6.93 -9.01
C ILE A 82 -2.49 -7.44 -8.97
N LYS A 83 -2.91 -8.03 -7.85
CA LYS A 83 -4.24 -8.64 -7.72
C LYS A 83 -5.36 -7.61 -7.56
N TYR A 84 -5.12 -6.48 -6.91
CA TYR A 84 -6.19 -5.60 -6.44
C TYR A 84 -6.11 -4.13 -6.87
N GLU A 85 -4.91 -3.58 -7.08
CA GLU A 85 -4.70 -2.16 -7.40
C GLU A 85 -4.33 -1.94 -8.87
N GLY A 86 -3.64 -2.90 -9.49
CA GLY A 86 -2.85 -2.66 -10.69
C GLY A 86 -1.50 -2.03 -10.32
N ILE A 87 -0.47 -2.30 -11.12
CA ILE A 87 0.89 -1.82 -10.84
C ILE A 87 1.48 -1.11 -12.05
N ASP A 88 2.16 0.01 -11.78
CA ASP A 88 2.99 0.71 -12.75
C ASP A 88 4.27 -0.09 -13.00
N LEU A 89 4.61 -0.31 -14.26
CA LEU A 89 5.80 -1.07 -14.66
C LEU A 89 7.11 -0.43 -14.17
N TYR A 90 7.11 0.88 -13.89
CA TYR A 90 8.24 1.56 -13.27
C TYR A 90 8.55 1.01 -11.87
N ILE A 91 7.54 0.62 -11.09
CA ILE A 91 7.75 -0.02 -9.78
C ILE A 91 8.47 -1.35 -9.97
N LEU A 92 8.02 -2.17 -10.92
CA LEU A 92 8.66 -3.46 -11.22
C LEU A 92 10.13 -3.26 -11.60
N LYS A 93 10.44 -2.26 -12.42
CA LYS A 93 11.80 -1.89 -12.80
C LYS A 93 12.68 -1.41 -11.63
N LYS A 94 12.07 -0.96 -10.53
CA LYS A 94 12.81 -0.51 -9.33
C LYS A 94 13.00 -1.61 -8.30
N VAL A 95 12.14 -2.62 -8.32
CA VAL A 95 12.21 -3.77 -7.43
C VAL A 95 13.15 -4.86 -7.98
N PHE A 96 13.24 -5.02 -9.30
CA PHE A 96 14.09 -6.00 -9.99
C PHE A 96 15.11 -5.30 -10.90
#